data_AF-A0A4R5ATB2-F1
#
_entry.id   AF-A0A4R5ATB2-F1
#
_cell.length_a   1.000
_cell.length_b   1.000
_cell.length_c   1.000
_cell.angle_alpha   90.00
_cell.angle_beta   90.00
_cell.angle_gamma   90.00
#
_symmetry.space_group_name_H-M   'P 1'
#
loop_
_entity.id
_entity.type
_entity.pdbx_description
1 polymer ?
#
loop_
_entity_poly.entity_id
_entity_poly.type
_entity_poly.pdbx_seq_one_letter_code
_entity_poly.pdbx_strand_id
1 'polypeptide(L)'
;LRWALATGVAPVLIVSALAQGVRGLAKVGGAPRGARGAALAKELGMPPWKIERVQKQLRGWSGDGVARALTAVAEADEQVKGGAADPAYALEKTVAQIVAARN
;
A
#
# COMPACT_ATOMS: atom_id res chain seq x y z
N LEU A 1 4.46 13.11 2.17
CA LEU A 1 3.20 13.29 2.92
C LEU A 1 2.93 14.76 3.23
N ARG A 2 3.74 15.39 4.09
CA ARG A 2 3.54 16.79 4.51
C ARG A 2 3.35 17.79 3.37
N TRP A 3 4.15 17.70 2.31
CA TRP A 3 3.99 18.56 1.14
C TRP A 3 2.61 18.41 0.47
N ALA A 4 2.14 17.17 0.24
CA ALA A 4 0.84 16.92 -0.38
C ALA A 4 -0.33 17.48 0.46
N LEU A 5 -0.25 17.36 1.78
CA LEU A 5 -1.21 17.95 2.71
C LEU A 5 -1.17 19.49 2.65
N ALA A 6 0.04 20.08 2.64
CA ALA A 6 0.21 21.53 2.55
C ALA A 6 -0.32 22.11 1.23
N THR A 7 -0.27 21.35 0.14
CA THR A 7 -0.86 21.74 -1.16
C THR A 7 -2.36 21.46 -1.27
N GLY A 8 -3.01 20.97 -0.20
CA GLY A 8 -4.46 20.76 -0.16
C GLY A 8 -4.95 19.43 -0.74
N VAL A 9 -4.08 18.42 -0.91
CA VAL A 9 -4.53 17.09 -1.32
C VAL A 9 -5.39 16.48 -0.21
N ALA A 10 -6.61 16.07 -0.56
CA ALA A 10 -7.54 15.49 0.40
C ALA A 10 -6.95 14.22 1.06
N PRO A 11 -6.98 14.09 2.41
CA PRO A 11 -6.44 12.93 3.13
C PRO A 11 -6.97 11.58 2.64
N VAL A 12 -8.26 11.52 2.26
CA VAL A 12 -8.91 10.33 1.70
C VAL A 12 -8.23 9.83 0.42
N LEU A 13 -7.71 10.74 -0.42
CA LEU A 13 -6.99 10.37 -1.64
C LEU A 13 -5.60 9.80 -1.32
N ILE A 14 -4.96 10.34 -0.28
CA ILE A 14 -3.65 9.87 0.17
C ILE A 14 -3.76 8.46 0.74
N VAL A 15 -4.72 8.20 1.63
CA VAL A 15 -4.92 6.84 2.18
C VAL A 15 -5.30 5.85 1.08
N SER A 16 -6.11 6.28 0.11
CA SER A 16 -6.48 5.44 -1.04
C SER A 16 -5.26 5.05 -1.86
N ALA A 17 -4.33 5.97 -2.09
CA ALA A 17 -3.08 5.70 -2.79
C ALA A 17 -2.17 4.73 -2.01
N LEU A 18 -2.08 4.90 -0.68
CA LEU A 18 -1.36 3.96 0.19
C LEU A 18 -1.97 2.55 0.11
N ALA A 19 -3.30 2.46 0.19
CA ALA A 19 -4.03 1.19 0.11
C ALA A 19 -3.80 0.47 -1.21
N GLN A 20 -3.80 1.21 -2.32
CA GLN A 20 -3.49 0.65 -3.64
C GLN A 20 -2.06 0.11 -3.70
N GLY A 21 -1.09 0.81 -3.12
CA GLY A 21 0.30 0.36 -3.05
C GLY A 21 0.45 -0.95 -2.28
N VAL A 22 -0.08 -1.00 -1.06
CA VAL A 22 0.02 -2.19 -0.19
C VAL A 22 -0.76 -3.38 -0.77
N ARG A 23 -1.96 -3.17 -1.31
CA ARG A 23 -2.70 -4.22 -2.03
C ARG A 23 -1.95 -4.73 -3.25
N GLY A 24 -1.20 -3.86 -3.92
CA GLY A 24 -0.29 -4.25 -5.00
C GLY A 24 0.76 -5.25 -4.53
N LEU A 25 1.43 -4.96 -3.40
CA LEU A 25 2.38 -5.87 -2.77
C LEU A 25 1.74 -7.22 -2.43
N ALA A 26 0.55 -7.20 -1.81
CA ALA A 26 -0.18 -8.42 -1.45
C ALA A 26 -0.52 -9.28 -2.68
N LYS A 27 -1.05 -8.66 -3.75
CA LYS A 27 -1.39 -9.35 -4.99
C LYS A 27 -0.18 -10.01 -5.65
N VAL A 28 0.93 -9.27 -5.78
CA VAL A 28 2.14 -9.80 -6.44
C VAL A 28 2.86 -10.81 -5.55
N GLY A 29 2.87 -10.61 -4.22
CA GLY A 29 3.50 -11.50 -3.26
C GLY A 29 2.76 -12.83 -3.09
N GLY A 30 1.44 -12.82 -3.28
CA GLY A 30 0.59 -14.02 -3.26
C GLY A 30 0.49 -14.74 -4.61
N ALA A 31 1.12 -14.23 -5.67
CA ALA A 31 1.03 -14.83 -6.99
C ALA A 31 1.69 -16.23 -7.03
N PRO A 32 1.18 -17.17 -7.85
CA PRO A 32 1.78 -18.50 -7.98
C PRO A 32 3.24 -18.42 -8.42
N ARG A 33 4.13 -19.17 -7.74
CA ARG A 33 5.58 -19.14 -7.99
C ARG A 33 6.00 -19.53 -9.43
N GLY A 34 5.11 -20.16 -10.21
CA GLY A 34 5.35 -20.55 -11.60
C GLY A 34 4.78 -19.60 -12.66
N ALA A 35 3.92 -18.65 -12.29
CA ALA A 35 3.31 -17.73 -13.25
C ALA A 35 4.32 -16.65 -13.69
N ARG A 36 4.48 -16.46 -15.00
CA ARG A 36 5.43 -15.49 -15.59
C ARG A 36 4.82 -14.77 -16.79
N GLY A 37 5.43 -13.63 -17.14
CA GLY A 37 5.11 -12.90 -18.37
C GLY A 37 3.62 -12.55 -18.53
N ALA A 38 3.08 -12.80 -19.71
CA ALA A 38 1.70 -12.45 -20.05
C ALA A 38 0.64 -13.18 -19.20
N ALA A 39 0.91 -14.43 -18.79
CA ALA A 39 -0.01 -15.18 -17.93
C ALA A 39 -0.15 -14.53 -16.55
N LEU A 40 0.97 -14.13 -15.95
CA LEU A 40 0.98 -13.41 -14.67
C LEU A 40 0.31 -12.03 -14.79
N ALA A 41 0.54 -11.32 -15.89
CA ALA A 41 -0.10 -10.03 -16.15
C ALA A 41 -1.63 -10.14 -16.23
N LYS A 42 -2.13 -11.17 -16.91
CA LYS A 42 -3.56 -11.47 -17.01
C LYS A 42 -4.15 -11.84 -15.64
N GLU A 43 -3.47 -12.70 -14.89
CA GLU A 43 -3.92 -13.17 -13.57
C GLU A 43 -4.01 -12.01 -12.56
N LEU A 44 -2.99 -11.14 -12.52
CA LEU A 44 -2.96 -10.04 -11.57
C LEU A 44 -3.76 -8.81 -12.03
N GLY A 45 -4.19 -8.77 -13.30
CA GLY A 45 -4.84 -7.61 -13.91
C GLY A 45 -3.93 -6.37 -13.89
N MET A 46 -2.62 -6.56 -14.04
CA MET A 46 -1.62 -5.49 -13.98
C MET A 46 -0.73 -5.52 -15.23
N PRO A 47 -0.33 -4.35 -15.77
CA PRO A 47 0.62 -4.31 -16.86
C PRO A 47 2.00 -4.81 -16.38
N PRO A 48 2.81 -5.46 -17.26
CA PRO A 48 4.08 -6.08 -16.87
C PRO A 48 5.04 -5.14 -16.12
N TRP A 49 5.18 -3.90 -16.58
CA TRP A 49 6.06 -2.90 -15.93
C TRP A 49 5.67 -2.63 -14.47
N LYS A 50 4.37 -2.70 -14.13
CA LYS A 50 3.87 -2.48 -12.77
C LYS A 50 4.19 -3.70 -11.90
N ILE A 51 4.05 -4.91 -12.44
CA ILE A 51 4.41 -6.15 -11.75
C ILE A 51 5.89 -6.15 -11.42
N GLU A 52 6.75 -5.84 -12.39
CA GLU A 52 8.20 -5.76 -12.18
C GLU A 52 8.56 -4.73 -11.10
N ARG A 53 7.93 -3.55 -11.12
CA ARG A 53 8.13 -2.52 -10.09
C ARG A 53 7.76 -3.05 -8.69
N VAL A 54 6.63 -3.72 -8.56
CA VAL A 54 6.16 -4.26 -7.27
C VAL A 54 7.02 -5.44 -6.81
N GLN A 55 7.46 -6.32 -7.72
CA GLN A 55 8.40 -7.41 -7.41
C GLN A 55 9.74 -6.87 -6.87
N LYS A 56 10.24 -5.74 -7.41
CA LYS A 56 11.43 -5.07 -6.88
C LYS A 56 11.20 -4.56 -5.45
N GLN A 57 10.02 -3.99 -5.18
CA GLN A 57 9.66 -3.51 -3.83
C GLN A 57 9.54 -4.67 -2.83
N LEU A 58 8.91 -5.77 -3.23
CA LEU A 58 8.67 -6.97 -2.41
C LEU A 58 9.92 -7.58 -1.80
N ARG A 59 11.11 -7.33 -2.35
CA ARG A 59 12.38 -7.81 -1.76
C ARG A 59 12.60 -7.35 -0.32
N GLY A 60 12.01 -6.23 0.09
CA GLY A 60 12.07 -5.76 1.47
C GLY A 60 10.87 -6.15 2.34
N TRP A 61 9.98 -7.02 1.87
CA TRP A 61 8.73 -7.31 2.56
C TRP A 61 8.59 -8.79 2.89
N SER A 62 8.11 -9.07 4.09
CA SER A 62 7.55 -10.37 4.48
C SER A 62 6.03 -10.37 4.30
N GLY A 63 5.43 -11.58 4.24
CA GLY A 63 3.97 -11.73 4.20
C GLY A 63 3.30 -11.05 5.40
N ASP A 64 3.83 -11.28 6.61
CA ASP A 64 3.35 -10.65 7.85
C ASP A 64 3.54 -9.13 7.83
N GLY A 65 4.65 -8.65 7.28
CA GLY A 65 4.87 -7.22 7.05
C GLY A 65 3.79 -6.58 6.18
N VAL A 66 3.45 -7.22 5.06
CA VAL A 66 2.38 -6.75 4.17
C VAL A 66 1.02 -6.80 4.87
N ALA A 67 0.73 -7.84 5.64
CA ALA A 67 -0.51 -7.95 6.40
C ALA A 67 -0.64 -6.82 7.44
N ARG A 68 0.42 -6.54 8.22
CA ARG A 68 0.43 -5.41 9.16
C ARG A 68 0.24 -4.07 8.46
N ALA A 69 0.87 -3.87 7.31
CA ALA A 69 0.68 -2.65 6.51
C ALA A 69 -0.75 -2.51 5.97
N LEU A 70 -1.41 -3.61 5.58
CA LEU A 70 -2.81 -3.60 5.16
C LEU A 70 -3.72 -3.17 6.30
N THR A 71 -3.53 -3.72 7.50
CA THR A 71 -4.31 -3.35 8.69
C THR A 71 -4.11 -1.88 9.03
N ALA A 72 -2.87 -1.39 9.07
CA ALA A 72 -2.58 0.02 9.35
C ALA A 72 -3.29 0.97 8.36
N VAL A 73 -3.30 0.63 7.07
CA VAL A 73 -4.00 1.45 6.07
C VAL A 73 -5.52 1.36 6.20
N ALA A 74 -6.07 0.21 6.58
CA ALA A 74 -7.51 0.07 6.82
C ALA A 74 -7.97 0.93 8.01
N GLU A 75 -7.22 0.91 9.12
CA GLU A 75 -7.47 1.78 10.28
C GLU A 75 -7.39 3.27 9.90
N ALA A 76 -6.41 3.62 9.05
CA ALA A 76 -6.27 4.98 8.55
C ALA A 76 -7.46 5.42 7.68
N ASP A 77 -7.99 4.53 6.84
CA ASP A 77 -9.12 4.82 5.95
C ASP A 77 -10.39 5.12 6.74
N GLU A 78 -10.62 4.41 7.84
CA GLU A 78 -11.68 4.71 8.80
C GLU A 78 -11.46 6.07 9.47
N GLN A 79 -10.24 6.32 9.95
CA GLN A 79 -9.88 7.56 10.63
C GLN A 79 -10.09 8.80 9.75
N VAL A 80 -9.65 8.78 8.49
CA VAL A 80 -9.80 9.94 7.60
C VAL A 80 -11.22 10.18 7.11
N LYS A 81 -12.13 9.20 7.23
CA LYS A 81 -13.55 9.31 6.86
C LYS A 81 -14.43 9.89 7.97
N GLY A 82 -13.88 10.18 9.14
CA GLY A 82 -14.61 10.75 10.27
C GLY A 82 -14.26 10.12 11.62
N GLY A 83 -13.40 9.10 11.65
CA GLY A 83 -12.98 8.43 12.88
C GLY A 83 -11.85 9.14 13.66
N ALA A 84 -11.13 10.10 13.07
CA ALA A 84 -10.02 10.80 13.72
C ALA A 84 -10.26 12.29 13.93
N ALA A 85 -9.74 12.80 15.06
CA ALA A 85 -9.68 14.23 15.35
C ALA A 85 -8.70 14.99 14.44
N ASP A 86 -7.65 14.31 13.97
CA ASP A 86 -6.66 14.87 13.03
C ASP A 86 -6.31 13.84 11.93
N PRO A 87 -6.89 13.99 10.71
CA PRO A 87 -6.58 13.14 9.57
C PRO A 87 -5.13 13.21 9.09
N ALA A 88 -4.42 14.34 9.29
CA ALA A 88 -3.02 14.47 8.91
C ALA A 88 -2.15 13.61 9.83
N TYR A 89 -2.38 13.67 11.13
CA TYR A 89 -1.70 12.82 12.10
C TYR A 89 -1.98 11.33 11.86
N ALA A 90 -3.23 10.96 11.57
CA ALA A 90 -3.59 9.58 11.20
C ALA A 90 -2.74 9.06 10.04
N LEU A 91 -2.57 9.86 8.98
CA LEU A 91 -1.72 9.51 7.85
C LEU A 91 -0.23 9.43 8.21
N GLU A 92 0.29 10.34 9.04
CA GLU A 92 1.69 10.30 9.49
C GLU A 92 1.98 9.02 10.28
N LYS A 93 1.10 8.68 11.23
CA LYS A 93 1.16 7.44 12.00
C LYS A 93 1.12 6.21 11.09
N THR A 94 0.21 6.20 10.12
CA THR A 94 0.07 5.09 9.16
C THR A 94 1.35 4.88 8.36
N VAL A 95 1.97 5.96 7.87
CA VAL A 95 3.25 5.87 7.15
C VAL A 95 4.34 5.28 8.06
N ALA A 96 4.43 5.71 9.32
CA ALA A 96 5.38 5.14 10.27
C ALA A 96 5.15 3.64 10.51
N GLN A 97 3.89 3.20 10.66
CA GLN A 97 3.53 1.79 10.81
C GLN A 97 3.89 0.96 9.57
N ILE A 98 3.63 1.47 8.37
CA ILE A 98 4.01 0.80 7.10
C ILE A 98 5.52 0.63 7.01
N VAL A 99 6.30 1.67 7.35
CA VAL A 99 7.77 1.58 7.32
C VAL A 99 8.28 0.56 8.35
N ALA A 100 7.74 0.57 9.57
CA ALA A 100 8.10 -0.39 10.60
C ALA A 100 7.69 -1.84 10.27
N ALA A 101 6.71 -2.03 9.38
CA ALA A 101 6.28 -3.35 8.94
C ALA A 101 7.21 -3.98 7.90
N ARG A 102 8.10 -3.19 7.29
CA ARG A 102 9.11 -3.64 6.34
C ARG A 102 10.26 -4.38 7.05
N ASN A 103 10.91 -5.31 6.34
CA ASN A 103 12.10 -6.02 6.83
C ASN A 103 13.34 -5.11 6.84
#